data_AF-A0AAW9NPI0-F1
#
_entry.id   AF-A0AAW9NPI0-F1
#
_cell.length_a   1.000
_cell.length_b   1.000
_cell.length_c   1.000
_cell.angle_alpha   90.00
_cell.angle_beta   90.00
_cell.angle_gamma   90.00
#
_symmetry.space_group_name_H-M   'P 1'
#
loop_
_entity.id
_entity.type
_entity.pdbx_description
1 polymer ?
#
loop_
_entity_poly.entity_id
_entity_poly.type
_entity_poly.pdbx_seq_one_letter_code
_entity_poly.pdbx_strand_id
1 'polypeptide(L)'
;MSDYTQVLSETQSDLEELFSNRESKAKKKTARAKIGVKETKVKKPTKKELQIQEMAERTVFPDHYFMVWDEFQLQAMCNWLIEQEIYALDTETMGITWAKDEIVGISFYAPHRGYYIPLKHADEDVTCLDKELVKKYLKPILEDQTKKILLHNAK
;
A
#
# COMPACT_ATOMS: atom_id res chain seq x y z
N MET A 1 -13.49 29.16 33.87
CA MET A 1 -12.42 29.05 32.84
C MET A 1 -11.05 28.86 33.50
N SER A 2 -10.90 27.89 34.42
CA SER A 2 -9.63 27.67 35.15
C SER A 2 -9.17 26.21 35.19
N ASP A 3 -10.04 25.23 34.91
CA ASP A 3 -9.68 23.81 35.08
C ASP A 3 -9.06 23.14 33.85
N TYR A 4 -9.34 23.63 32.63
CA TYR A 4 -8.81 23.00 31.40
C TYR A 4 -7.31 23.25 31.20
N THR A 5 -6.80 24.38 31.69
CA THR A 5 -5.40 24.76 31.53
C THR A 5 -4.48 23.97 32.46
N GLN A 6 -5.00 23.57 33.64
CA GLN A 6 -4.25 22.80 34.64
C GLN A 6 -4.09 21.33 34.22
N VAL A 7 -5.15 20.73 33.66
CA VAL A 7 -5.11 19.36 33.12
C VAL A 7 -4.17 19.26 31.90
N LEU A 8 -4.12 20.28 31.04
CA LEU A 8 -3.18 20.32 29.91
C LEU A 8 -1.72 20.40 30.38
N SER A 9 -1.41 21.19 31.42
CA SER A 9 -0.05 21.28 31.95
C SER A 9 0.43 19.97 32.61
N GLU A 10 -0.46 19.27 33.32
CA GLU A 10 -0.16 17.99 33.97
C GLU A 10 0.06 16.87 32.92
N THR A 11 -0.73 16.83 31.85
CA THR A 11 -0.52 15.86 30.76
C THR A 11 0.76 16.09 29.96
N GLN A 12 1.24 17.34 29.91
CA GLN A 12 2.46 17.68 29.19
C GLN A 12 3.71 17.34 30.01
N SER A 13 3.68 17.52 31.33
CA SER A 13 4.75 17.04 32.22
C SER A 13 4.88 15.52 32.24
N ASP A 14 3.75 14.82 32.24
CA ASP A 14 3.74 13.34 32.24
C ASP A 14 4.31 12.76 30.94
N LEU A 15 4.04 13.42 29.80
CA LEU A 15 4.61 13.04 28.51
C LEU A 15 6.13 13.30 28.45
N GLU A 16 6.61 14.45 28.93
CA GLU A 16 8.04 14.76 28.96
C GLU A 16 8.84 13.82 29.87
N GLU A 17 8.26 13.40 31.00
CA GLU A 17 8.86 12.40 31.89
C GLU A 17 8.90 11.00 31.24
N LEU A 18 7.85 10.65 30.47
CA LEU A 18 7.81 9.40 29.71
C LEU A 18 8.86 9.36 28.59
N PHE A 19 9.08 10.49 27.90
CA PHE A 19 10.10 10.64 26.86
C PHE A 19 11.52 10.56 27.46
N SER A 20 11.78 11.25 28.59
CA SER A 20 13.07 11.17 29.29
C SER A 20 13.39 9.76 29.81
N ASN A 21 12.39 9.03 30.30
CA ASN A 21 12.53 7.64 30.75
C ASN A 21 12.75 6.64 29.59
N ARG A 22 12.24 6.94 28.39
CA ARG A 22 12.54 6.16 27.18
C ARG A 22 13.98 6.38 26.70
N GLU A 23 14.48 7.61 26.72
CA GLU A 23 15.86 7.92 26.33
C GLU A 23 16.89 7.30 27.28
N SER A 24 16.64 7.30 28.59
CA SER A 24 17.55 6.69 29.57
C SER A 24 17.60 5.16 29.47
N LYS A 25 16.48 4.52 29.11
CA LYS A 25 16.42 3.08 28.80
C LYS A 25 17.09 2.74 27.46
N ALA A 26 17.00 3.61 26.46
CA ALA A 26 17.73 3.47 25.20
C ALA A 26 19.25 3.63 25.39
N LYS A 27 19.69 4.56 26.25
CA LYS A 27 21.11 4.75 26.62
C LYS A 27 21.66 3.59 27.49
N LYS A 28 20.85 2.96 28.34
CA LYS A 28 21.28 1.77 29.12
C LYS A 28 21.30 0.47 28.32
N LYS A 29 20.43 0.30 27.31
CA LYS A 29 20.48 -0.87 26.40
C LYS A 29 21.61 -0.80 25.36
N THR A 30 22.09 0.40 25.03
CA THR A 30 23.21 0.59 24.08
C THR A 30 24.60 0.37 24.70
N ALA A 31 24.72 0.29 26.02
CA ALA A 31 26.01 0.03 26.69
C ALA A 31 26.37 -1.47 26.84
N ARG A 32 25.46 -2.40 26.50
CA ARG A 32 25.69 -3.85 26.57
C ARG A 32 25.13 -4.59 25.36
N ALA A 33 25.61 -4.23 24.18
CA ALA A 33 25.63 -5.12 23.03
C ALA A 33 26.79 -4.68 22.13
N LYS A 34 28.00 -5.20 22.40
CA LYS A 34 29.05 -5.23 21.39
C LYS A 34 28.64 -6.24 20.32
N ILE A 35 27.75 -5.83 19.43
CA ILE A 35 27.49 -6.51 18.16
C ILE A 35 28.25 -5.67 17.14
N GLY A 36 29.27 -6.26 16.52
CA GLY A 36 30.06 -5.58 15.50
C GLY A 36 29.14 -5.04 14.41
N VAL A 37 29.01 -3.73 14.34
CA VAL A 37 28.39 -3.05 13.21
C VAL A 37 29.36 -3.23 12.05
N LYS A 38 29.08 -4.24 11.22
CA LYS A 38 29.71 -4.40 9.92
C LYS A 38 29.18 -3.23 9.09
N GLU A 39 30.02 -2.23 8.82
CA GLU A 39 29.69 -1.14 7.89
C GLU A 39 29.22 -1.76 6.57
N THR A 40 27.91 -1.74 6.33
CA THR A 40 27.32 -2.14 5.06
C THR A 40 27.72 -1.08 4.04
N LYS A 41 28.76 -1.37 3.25
CA LYS A 41 29.13 -0.57 2.09
C LYS A 41 27.91 -0.43 1.19
N VAL A 42 27.32 0.76 1.14
CA VAL A 42 26.26 1.10 0.18
C VAL A 42 26.82 0.86 -1.21
N LYS A 43 26.29 -0.16 -1.91
CA LYS A 43 26.67 -0.44 -3.31
C LYS A 43 26.21 0.73 -4.16
N LYS A 44 27.13 1.29 -4.96
CA LYS A 44 26.75 2.28 -5.97
C LYS A 44 25.79 1.63 -6.97
N PRO A 45 24.72 2.32 -7.39
CA PRO A 45 23.77 1.79 -8.35
C PRO A 45 24.47 1.52 -9.68
N THR A 46 24.08 0.41 -10.30
CA THR A 46 24.51 -0.01 -11.63
C THR A 46 23.95 0.92 -12.69
N LYS A 47 24.55 0.90 -13.89
CA LYS A 47 24.04 1.67 -15.04
C LYS A 47 22.57 1.35 -15.37
N LYS A 48 22.13 0.11 -15.15
CA LYS A 48 20.74 -0.31 -15.37
C LYS A 48 19.80 0.28 -14.32
N GLU A 49 20.18 0.25 -13.04
CA GLU A 49 19.38 0.84 -11.96
C GLU A 49 19.24 2.35 -12.14
N LEU A 50 20.31 3.03 -12.53
CA LEU A 50 20.27 4.47 -12.87
C LEU A 50 19.33 4.76 -14.04
N GLN A 51 19.34 3.90 -15.07
CA GLN A 51 18.44 4.05 -16.22
C GLN A 51 16.97 3.82 -15.83
N ILE A 52 16.69 2.82 -14.98
CA ILE A 52 15.34 2.57 -14.46
C ILE A 52 14.87 3.77 -13.63
N GLN A 53 15.74 4.32 -12.80
CA GLN A 53 15.43 5.50 -11.99
C GLN A 53 15.16 6.73 -12.86
N GLU A 54 16.00 6.98 -13.87
CA GLU A 54 15.80 8.07 -14.84
C GLU A 54 14.48 7.91 -15.62
N MET A 55 14.12 6.67 -15.99
CA MET A 55 12.84 6.38 -16.63
C MET A 55 11.67 6.66 -15.68
N ALA A 56 11.76 6.21 -14.41
CA ALA A 56 10.72 6.44 -13.41
C ALA A 56 10.51 7.94 -13.15
N GLU A 57 11.59 8.71 -13.00
CA GLU A 57 11.54 10.17 -12.78
C GLU A 57 10.95 10.93 -13.97
N ARG A 58 11.10 10.40 -15.19
CA ARG A 58 10.51 10.97 -16.43
C ARG A 58 9.13 10.44 -16.76
N THR A 59 8.66 9.41 -16.06
CA THR A 59 7.36 8.81 -16.34
C THR A 59 6.25 9.72 -15.83
N VAL A 60 5.43 10.21 -16.76
CA VAL A 60 4.20 10.93 -16.41
C VAL A 60 3.08 9.91 -16.30
N PHE A 61 2.56 9.75 -15.09
CA PHE A 61 1.36 8.94 -14.87
C PHE A 61 0.14 9.68 -15.42
N PRO A 62 -0.76 9.01 -16.16
CA PRO A 62 -1.97 9.67 -16.60
C PRO A 62 -2.86 9.97 -15.38
N ASP A 63 -3.44 11.18 -15.33
CA ASP A 63 -4.22 11.72 -14.19
C ASP A 63 -5.46 10.88 -13.80
N HIS A 64 -5.79 9.88 -14.62
CA HIS A 64 -7.01 9.09 -14.52
C HIS A 64 -6.75 7.68 -13.99
N TYR A 65 -5.50 7.33 -13.63
CA TYR A 65 -5.16 6.05 -13.01
C TYR A 65 -4.80 6.24 -11.55
N PHE A 66 -5.45 5.44 -10.70
CA PHE A 66 -5.33 5.53 -9.25
C PHE A 66 -4.83 4.21 -8.66
N MET A 67 -3.91 4.32 -7.71
CA MET A 67 -3.45 3.17 -6.93
C MET A 67 -4.32 3.03 -5.68
N VAL A 68 -4.59 1.78 -5.27
CA VAL A 68 -5.40 1.45 -4.10
C VAL A 68 -4.51 0.77 -3.05
N TRP A 69 -4.03 1.55 -2.10
CA TRP A 69 -3.11 1.13 -1.05
C TRP A 69 -3.78 0.91 0.31
N ASP A 70 -4.92 1.56 0.55
CA ASP A 70 -5.63 1.50 1.83
C ASP A 70 -7.13 1.17 1.67
N GLU A 71 -7.77 0.84 2.79
CA GLU A 71 -9.18 0.43 2.80
C GLU A 71 -10.12 1.58 2.40
N PHE A 72 -9.77 2.83 2.68
CA PHE A 72 -10.58 3.98 2.29
C PHE A 72 -10.61 4.15 0.76
N GLN A 73 -9.45 4.02 0.12
CA GLN A 73 -9.31 4.02 -1.33
C GLN A 73 -10.04 2.83 -1.97
N LEU A 74 -9.95 1.65 -1.35
CA LEU A 74 -10.67 0.45 -1.80
C LEU A 74 -12.18 0.68 -1.76
N GLN A 75 -12.71 1.22 -0.66
CA GLN A 75 -14.12 1.53 -0.52
C GLN A 75 -14.57 2.58 -1.54
N ALA A 76 -13.79 3.64 -1.74
CA ALA A 76 -14.10 4.68 -2.73
C ALA A 76 -14.16 4.12 -4.16
N MET A 77 -13.19 3.26 -4.52
CA MET A 77 -13.19 2.56 -5.81
C MET A 77 -14.41 1.64 -5.95
N CYS A 78 -14.73 0.85 -4.92
CA CYS A 78 -15.88 -0.06 -4.92
C CYS A 78 -17.21 0.69 -5.12
N ASN A 79 -17.41 1.81 -4.42
CA ASN A 79 -18.59 2.66 -4.60
C ASN A 79 -18.68 3.19 -6.03
N TRP A 80 -17.54 3.64 -6.58
CA TRP A 80 -17.49 4.10 -7.97
C TRP A 80 -17.81 2.99 -8.98
N LEU A 81 -17.33 1.75 -8.77
CA LEU A 81 -17.64 0.59 -9.62
C LEU A 81 -19.12 0.23 -9.60
N ILE A 82 -19.78 0.35 -8.44
CA ILE A 82 -21.22 0.09 -8.29
C ILE A 82 -22.06 1.05 -9.16
N GLU A 83 -21.57 2.25 -9.44
CA GLU A 83 -22.25 3.21 -10.32
C GLU A 83 -22.10 2.90 -11.80
N GLN A 84 -21.12 2.06 -12.20
CA GLN A 84 -20.86 1.75 -13.60
C GLN A 84 -21.79 0.65 -14.11
N GLU A 85 -22.33 0.79 -15.32
CA GLU A 85 -23.05 -0.30 -16.00
C GLU A 85 -22.08 -1.35 -16.56
N ILE A 86 -20.92 -0.88 -17.03
CA ILE A 86 -19.89 -1.69 -17.69
C ILE A 86 -18.50 -1.24 -17.24
N TYR A 87 -17.62 -2.22 -16.98
CA TYR A 87 -16.23 -1.97 -16.64
C TYR A 87 -15.34 -3.13 -17.12
N ALA A 88 -14.07 -2.83 -17.38
CA ALA A 88 -13.05 -3.82 -17.63
C ALA A 88 -12.39 -4.26 -16.33
N LEU A 89 -12.04 -5.54 -16.25
CA LEU A 89 -11.26 -6.15 -15.18
C LEU A 89 -10.03 -6.83 -15.78
N ASP A 90 -8.91 -6.77 -15.08
CA ASP A 90 -7.72 -7.54 -15.40
C ASP A 90 -7.01 -8.02 -14.14
N THR A 91 -6.24 -9.11 -14.24
CA THR A 91 -5.49 -9.67 -13.12
C THR A 91 -4.03 -9.86 -13.47
N GLU A 92 -3.16 -9.54 -12.51
CA GLU A 92 -1.72 -9.74 -12.63
C GLU A 92 -1.31 -10.94 -11.79
N THR A 93 -0.43 -11.78 -12.32
CA THR A 93 0.04 -13.01 -11.67
C THR A 93 1.57 -13.10 -11.66
N MET A 94 2.13 -13.93 -10.80
CA MET A 94 3.58 -14.23 -10.78
C MET A 94 4.09 -15.00 -12.01
N GLY A 95 3.18 -15.53 -12.84
CA GLY A 95 3.51 -16.41 -13.97
C GLY A 95 2.28 -16.77 -14.81
N ILE A 96 2.48 -17.69 -15.76
CA ILE A 96 1.48 -18.04 -16.80
C ILE A 96 0.57 -19.21 -16.39
N THR A 97 0.98 -19.99 -15.38
CA THR A 97 0.28 -21.21 -14.92
C THR A 97 -0.81 -20.86 -13.92
N TRP A 98 -2.04 -20.67 -14.40
CA TRP A 98 -3.22 -20.29 -13.61
C TRP A 98 -3.45 -21.11 -12.32
N ALA A 99 -3.08 -22.40 -12.31
CA ALA A 99 -3.31 -23.29 -11.17
C ALA A 99 -2.26 -23.16 -10.05
N LYS A 100 -1.12 -22.53 -10.33
CA LYS A 100 0.04 -22.46 -9.43
C LYS A 100 0.43 -21.03 -9.11
N ASP A 101 0.27 -20.13 -10.07
CA ASP A 101 0.73 -18.77 -9.94
C ASP A 101 -0.25 -17.94 -9.12
N GLU A 102 0.29 -17.24 -8.13
CA GLU A 102 -0.49 -16.37 -7.28
C GLU A 102 -0.87 -15.09 -8.01
N ILE A 103 -2.07 -14.60 -7.72
CA ILE A 103 -2.49 -13.24 -8.08
C ILE A 103 -1.67 -12.24 -7.25
N VAL A 104 -1.06 -11.29 -7.95
CA VAL A 104 -0.25 -10.19 -7.40
C VAL A 104 -0.95 -8.84 -7.48
N GLY A 105 -1.93 -8.69 -8.35
CA GLY A 105 -2.70 -7.46 -8.48
C GLY A 105 -3.99 -7.63 -9.26
N ILE A 106 -4.87 -6.65 -9.12
CA ILE A 106 -6.15 -6.58 -9.84
C ILE A 106 -6.29 -5.14 -10.37
N SER A 107 -6.71 -5.01 -11.62
CA SER A 107 -7.01 -3.70 -12.19
C SER A 107 -8.45 -3.61 -12.68
N PHE A 108 -8.98 -2.39 -12.64
CA PHE A 108 -10.30 -2.04 -13.12
C PHE A 108 -10.22 -0.81 -14.02
N TYR A 109 -11.08 -0.76 -15.03
CA TYR A 109 -11.23 0.43 -15.85
C TYR A 109 -12.67 0.63 -16.28
N ALA A 110 -13.16 1.86 -16.16
CA ALA A 110 -14.36 2.32 -16.84
C ALA A 110 -14.04 3.68 -17.47
N PRO A 111 -14.86 4.22 -18.39
CA PRO A 111 -14.51 5.41 -19.15
C PRO A 111 -13.89 6.52 -18.31
N HIS A 112 -12.68 6.93 -18.68
CA HIS A 112 -11.91 8.00 -18.04
C HIS A 112 -11.42 7.73 -16.61
N ARG A 113 -11.43 6.47 -16.13
CA ARG A 113 -10.85 6.15 -14.82
C ARG A 113 -10.41 4.70 -14.70
N GLY A 114 -9.17 4.50 -14.26
CA GLY A 114 -8.58 3.21 -13.94
C GLY A 114 -8.15 3.11 -12.50
N TYR A 115 -8.24 1.92 -11.92
CA TYR A 115 -7.74 1.61 -10.59
C TYR A 115 -6.85 0.37 -10.63
N TYR A 116 -5.79 0.37 -9.83
CA TYR A 116 -4.92 -0.79 -9.63
C TYR A 116 -4.78 -1.09 -8.14
N ILE A 117 -5.02 -2.35 -7.78
CA ILE A 117 -4.93 -2.88 -6.42
C ILE A 117 -3.73 -3.83 -6.36
N PRO A 118 -2.59 -3.41 -5.79
CA PRO A 118 -1.48 -4.29 -5.49
C PRO A 118 -1.83 -5.24 -4.34
N LEU A 119 -1.67 -6.54 -4.56
CA LEU A 119 -1.92 -7.60 -3.58
C LEU A 119 -0.66 -8.30 -3.09
N LYS A 120 0.46 -8.13 -3.81
CA LYS A 120 1.75 -8.71 -3.44
C LYS A 120 2.91 -7.92 -4.06
N HIS A 121 3.61 -7.13 -3.25
CA HIS A 121 4.92 -6.57 -3.59
C HIS A 121 5.96 -7.08 -2.59
N ALA A 122 7.19 -7.28 -3.07
CA ALA A 122 8.29 -7.89 -2.31
C ALA A 122 9.17 -6.85 -1.58
N ASP A 123 8.88 -5.56 -1.73
CA ASP A 123 9.68 -4.49 -1.15
C ASP A 123 9.33 -4.31 0.33
N GLU A 124 10.35 -4.27 1.19
CA GLU A 124 10.21 -4.24 2.66
C GLU A 124 9.43 -3.02 3.18
N ASP A 125 9.33 -1.96 2.38
CA ASP A 125 8.72 -0.68 2.75
C ASP A 125 7.27 -0.50 2.23
N VAL A 126 6.72 -1.47 1.49
CA VAL A 126 5.38 -1.36 0.88
C VAL A 126 4.43 -2.39 1.47
N THR A 127 3.41 -1.92 2.19
CA THR A 127 2.35 -2.79 2.73
C THR A 127 1.17 -2.84 1.75
N CYS A 128 0.89 -4.02 1.22
CA CYS A 128 -0.31 -4.27 0.41
C CYS A 128 -1.54 -4.53 1.28
N LEU A 129 -2.73 -4.36 0.68
CA LEU A 129 -3.99 -4.73 1.33
C LEU A 129 -4.09 -6.23 1.56
N ASP A 130 -4.77 -6.60 2.66
CA ASP A 130 -5.09 -7.99 2.95
C ASP A 130 -6.00 -8.58 1.84
N LYS A 131 -5.66 -9.77 1.35
CA LYS A 131 -6.36 -10.40 0.22
C LYS A 131 -7.80 -10.76 0.58
N GLU A 132 -8.07 -11.18 1.81
CA GLU A 132 -9.44 -11.50 2.25
C GLU A 132 -10.28 -10.23 2.43
N LEU A 133 -9.67 -9.12 2.87
CA LEU A 133 -10.32 -7.81 2.87
C LEU A 133 -10.73 -7.39 1.45
N VAL A 134 -9.78 -7.40 0.50
CA VAL A 134 -10.07 -7.03 -0.90
C VAL A 134 -11.17 -7.91 -1.49
N LYS A 135 -11.08 -9.24 -1.27
CA LYS A 135 -12.10 -10.20 -1.71
C LYS A 135 -13.48 -9.90 -1.11
N LYS A 136 -13.56 -9.52 0.17
CA LYS A 136 -14.83 -9.16 0.83
C LYS A 136 -15.52 -7.98 0.13
N TYR A 137 -14.75 -6.96 -0.25
CA TYR A 137 -15.28 -5.78 -0.94
C TYR A 137 -15.62 -6.06 -2.41
N LEU A 138 -14.79 -6.82 -3.13
CA LEU A 138 -15.00 -7.08 -4.56
C LEU A 138 -16.07 -8.12 -4.85
N LYS A 139 -16.23 -9.14 -3.99
CA LYS A 139 -17.19 -10.24 -4.19
C LYS A 139 -18.60 -9.79 -4.59
N PRO A 140 -19.28 -8.87 -3.86
CA PRO A 140 -20.62 -8.44 -4.25
C PRO A 140 -20.67 -7.68 -5.59
N ILE A 141 -19.59 -7.01 -5.99
CA ILE A 141 -19.52 -6.25 -7.25
C ILE A 141 -19.33 -7.19 -8.44
N LEU A 142 -18.50 -8.23 -8.27
CA LEU A 142 -18.19 -9.21 -9.32
C LEU A 142 -19.29 -10.26 -9.49
N GLU A 143 -20.05 -10.55 -8.44
CA GLU A 143 -21.17 -11.50 -8.48
C GLU A 143 -22.51 -10.86 -8.92
N ASP A 144 -22.54 -9.53 -9.10
CA ASP A 144 -23.72 -8.81 -9.57
C ASP A 144 -23.96 -9.05 -11.07
N GLN A 145 -24.99 -9.85 -11.38
CA GLN A 145 -25.37 -10.21 -12.75
C GLN A 145 -25.95 -9.05 -13.56
N THR A 146 -26.25 -7.90 -12.94
CA THR A 146 -26.73 -6.70 -13.65
C THR A 146 -25.60 -5.93 -14.34
N LYS A 147 -24.34 -6.19 -13.95
CA LYS A 147 -23.15 -5.51 -14.46
C LYS A 147 -22.55 -6.24 -15.65
N LYS A 148 -22.00 -5.49 -16.59
CA LYS A 148 -21.23 -6.06 -17.71
C LYS A 148 -19.73 -5.95 -17.40
N ILE A 149 -19.07 -7.10 -17.28
CA ILE A 149 -17.62 -7.15 -17.04
C ILE A 149 -16.91 -7.49 -18.35
N LEU A 150 -16.03 -6.60 -18.79
CA LEU A 150 -15.17 -6.80 -19.94
C LEU A 150 -13.85 -7.43 -19.47
N LEU A 151 -13.48 -8.54 -20.10
CA LEU A 151 -12.25 -9.26 -19.82
C LEU A 151 -11.56 -9.56 -21.16
N HIS A 152 -10.24 -9.45 -21.20
CA HIS A 152 -9.47 -9.95 -22.33
C HIS A 152 -8.93 -11.35 -22.02
N ASN A 153 -9.06 -12.30 -22.96
CA ASN A 153 -8.59 -13.67 -22.78
C ASN A 153 -9.12 -14.37 -21.50
N ALA A 154 -10.36 -14.04 -21.09
CA ALA A 154 -11.08 -14.83 -20.09
C ALA A 154 -11.33 -16.24 -20.64
N LYS A 155 -10.89 -17.25 -19.88
CA LYS A 155 -11.07 -18.67 -20.17
C LYS A 155 -11.81 -19.36 -19.05
#